data_AF-A0A1E3VJQ4-F1
#
_entry.id   AF-A0A1E3VJQ4-F1
#
_cell.length_a   1.000
_cell.length_b   1.000
_cell.length_c   1.000
_cell.angle_alpha   90.00
_cell.angle_beta   90.00
_cell.angle_gamma   90.00
#
_symmetry.space_group_name_H-M   'P 1'
#
loop_
_entity.id
_entity.type
_entity.pdbx_description
1 polymer ?
#
loop_
_entity_poly.entity_id
_entity_poly.type
_entity_poly.pdbx_seq_one_letter_code
_entity_poly.pdbx_strand_id
1 'polypeptide(L)' 'MKELMRTNDPVLLSFVSALLEGADIAFIVLDTNMSVMEGSIGILPRRVLVEEDSMDQARSLLTEAGVGHDITDKEKS' A
#
# COMPACT_ATOMS: atom_id res chain seq x y z
N MET A 1 1.96 -9.24 9.76
CA MET A 1 1.67 -8.10 8.84
C MET A 1 2.93 -7.79 8.03
N LYS A 2 2.84 -7.78 6.70
CA LYS A 2 3.95 -7.49 5.78
C LYS A 2 3.67 -6.26 4.93
N GLU A 3 4.74 -5.54 4.57
CA GLU A 3 4.68 -4.42 3.63
C GLU A 3 4.36 -4.93 2.23
N LEU A 4 3.21 -4.51 1.69
CA LEU A 4 2.77 -4.79 0.34
C LEU A 4 3.36 -3.79 -0.65
N MET A 5 3.31 -2.51 -0.28
CA MET A 5 3.83 -1.43 -1.10
C MET A 5 4.06 -0.16 -0.28
N ARG A 6 4.83 0.76 -0.85
CA ARG A 6 5.01 2.12 -0.34
C ARG A 6 4.79 3.11 -1.48
N THR A 7 3.96 4.12 -1.27
CA THR A 7 3.71 5.16 -2.27
C THR A 7 3.48 6.52 -1.61
N ASN A 8 3.87 7.58 -2.31
CA ASN A 8 3.49 8.96 -1.98
C ASN A 8 2.32 9.46 -2.84
N ASP A 9 1.88 8.67 -3.82
CA ASP A 9 0.78 9.03 -4.71
C ASP A 9 -0.57 8.72 -4.04
N PRO A 10 -1.41 9.74 -3.77
CA PRO A 10 -2.69 9.55 -3.09
C PRO A 10 -3.73 8.83 -3.97
N VAL A 11 -3.59 8.87 -5.30
CA VAL A 11 -4.52 8.19 -6.23
C VAL A 11 -4.25 6.69 -6.19
N LEU A 12 -2.98 6.29 -6.28
CA LEU A 12 -2.56 4.90 -6.18
C LEU A 12 -2.93 4.30 -4.83
N LEU A 13 -2.74 5.04 -3.74
CA LEU A 13 -3.14 4.60 -2.41
C LEU A 13 -4.65 4.31 -2.35
N SER A 14 -5.47 5.24 -2.83
CA SER A 14 -6.93 5.10 -2.83
C SER A 14 -7.38 3.91 -3.70
N PHE A 15 -6.73 3.72 -4.84
CA PHE A 15 -6.99 2.60 -5.74
C PHE A 15 -6.66 1.25 -5.09
N VAL A 16 -5.49 1.13 -4.48
CA VAL A 16 -5.04 -0.09 -3.79
C VAL A 16 -5.95 -0.40 -2.61
N SER A 17 -6.30 0.59 -1.79
CA SER A 17 -7.23 0.39 -0.67
C SER A 17 -8.59 -0.13 -1.16
N ALA A 18 -9.16 0.48 -2.21
CA ALA A 18 -10.43 0.03 -2.77
C ALA A 18 -10.38 -1.41 -3.32
N LEU A 19 -9.27 -1.82 -3.93
CA LEU A 19 -9.08 -3.20 -4.39
C LEU A 19 -9.02 -4.18 -3.23
N LEU A 20 -8.23 -3.87 -2.20
CA LEU A 20 -8.07 -4.73 -1.02
C LEU A 20 -9.40 -4.85 -0.25
N GLU A 21 -10.14 -3.74 -0.08
CA GLU A 21 -11.49 -3.76 0.50
C GLU A 21 -12.46 -4.60 -0.34
N GLY A 22 -12.45 -4.44 -1.67
CA GLY A 22 -13.31 -5.20 -2.57
C GLY A 22 -13.04 -6.71 -2.58
N ALA A 23 -11.83 -7.11 -2.19
CA ALA A 23 -11.42 -8.51 -2.08
C ALA A 23 -11.51 -9.06 -0.64
N ASP A 24 -12.07 -8.30 0.31
CA ASP A 24 -12.14 -8.64 1.73
C ASP A 24 -10.75 -8.94 2.36
N ILE A 25 -9.72 -8.23 1.88
CA ILE A 25 -8.34 -8.37 2.36
C ILE A 25 -8.08 -7.36 3.46
N ALA A 26 -7.75 -7.84 4.66
CA ALA A 26 -7.35 -6.97 5.76
C ALA A 26 -6.03 -6.24 5.43
N PHE A 27 -6.06 -4.90 5.48
CA PHE A 27 -4.88 -4.06 5.26
C PHE A 27 -4.79 -2.92 6.27
N ILE A 28 -3.58 -2.42 6.45
CA ILE A 28 -3.26 -1.26 7.30
C ILE A 28 -2.46 -0.28 6.47
N VAL A 29 -2.84 1.00 6.51
CA VAL A 29 -2.04 2.08 5.95
C VAL A 29 -1.28 2.76 7.09
N LEU A 30 0.05 2.67 7.08
CA LEU A 30 0.92 3.43 7.96
C LEU A 30 1.36 4.73 7.28
N ASP A 31 1.52 5.80 8.09
CA ASP A 31 1.90 7.19 7.71
C ASP A 31 0.75 8.23 7.68
N THR A 32 -0.32 8.07 8.46
CA THR A 32 -1.39 9.09 8.62
C THR A 32 -0.99 10.29 9.49
N ASN A 33 0.30 10.57 9.67
CA ASN A 33 0.76 11.61 10.59
C ASN A 33 1.02 12.93 9.84
N MET A 34 -0.01 13.49 9.21
CA MET A 34 0.07 14.85 8.66
C MET A 34 -0.77 15.80 9.51
N SER A 35 -0.11 16.41 10.50
CA SER A 35 -0.58 17.67 11.09
C SER A 35 -0.63 18.72 9.98
N VAL A 36 -1.83 19.20 9.69
CA VAL A 36 -2.13 20.23 8.67
C VAL A 36 -1.71 21.64 9.13
N MET A 37 -0.91 21.77 10.20
CA MET A 37 -0.43 23.05 10.71
C MET A 37 1.04 23.27 10.34
N GLU A 38 1.26 24.25 9.46
CA GLU A 38 2.54 24.94 9.23
C GLU A 38 3.71 24.10 8.67
N GLY A 39 3.82 24.10 7.33
CA GLY A 39 5.08 24.52 6.72
C GLY A 39 6.16 23.45 6.48
N SER A 40 5.85 22.16 6.56
CA SER A 40 6.77 21.12 6.05
C SER A 40 6.01 20.13 5.19
N ILE A 41 6.27 20.18 3.88
CA ILE A 41 5.95 19.13 2.91
C ILE A 41 6.83 17.92 3.27
N GLY A 42 6.52 17.27 4.39
CA GLY A 42 7.10 16.02 4.81
C GLY A 42 6.43 14.92 3.99
N ILE A 43 6.96 14.67 2.79
CA ILE A 43 6.57 13.53 1.94
C ILE A 43 7.15 12.28 2.59
N LEU A 44 6.58 11.88 3.72
CA LEU A 44 6.82 10.55 4.22
C LEU A 44 6.02 9.59 3.32
N PRO A 45 6.64 8.51 2.83
CA PRO A 45 5.96 7.56 1.97
C PRO A 45 4.96 6.76 2.80
N ARG A 46 3.70 6.75 2.36
CA ARG A 46 2.65 5.94 2.96
C ARG A 46 2.86 4.48 2.62
N ARG A 47 2.68 3.61 3.61
CA ARG A 47 2.95 2.18 3.47
C ARG A 47 1.65 1.41 3.64
N VAL A 48 1.36 0.53 2.70
CA VAL A 48 0.24 -0.40 2.80
C VAL A 48 0.81 -1.73 3.26
N LEU A 49 0.28 -2.24 4.36
CA LEU A 49 0.62 -3.52 4.94
C LEU A 49 -0.60 -4.43 4.88
N VAL A 50 -0.38 -5.72 4.61
CA VAL A 50 -1.42 -6.76 4.63
C VAL A 50 -1.01 -7.88 5.57
N GLU A 51 -1.95 -8.78 5.86
CA GLU A 51 -1.60 -10.01 6.56
C GLU A 51 -0.61 -10.85 5.74
N GLU A 52 0.24 -11.60 6.45
CA GLU A 52 1.25 -12.44 5.79
C GLU A 52 0.62 -13.54 4.95
N ASP A 53 -0.52 -14.06 5.40
CA ASP A 53 -1.31 -15.07 4.70
C ASP A 53 -2.00 -14.49 3.45
N SER A 54 -2.40 -13.21 3.51
CA SER A 54 -3.03 -12.50 2.39
C SER A 54 -2.03 -11.86 1.42
N MET A 55 -0.73 -11.99 1.68
CA MET A 55 0.30 -11.30 0.91
C MET A 55 0.33 -11.76 -0.56
N ASP A 56 0.25 -13.07 -0.80
CA ASP A 56 0.21 -13.65 -2.14
C ASP A 56 -1.08 -13.26 -2.88
N GLN A 57 -2.22 -13.29 -2.18
CA GLN A 57 -3.51 -12.90 -2.73
C GLN A 57 -3.53 -11.41 -3.11
N ALA A 58 -3.10 -10.54 -2.20
CA ALA A 58 -2.99 -9.11 -2.44
C ALA A 58 -2.05 -8.80 -3.61
N ARG A 59 -0.91 -9.51 -3.70
CA ARG A 59 0.03 -9.37 -4.82
C ARG A 59 -0.58 -9.76 -6.16
N SER A 60 -1.30 -10.89 -6.21
CA SER A 60 -2.00 -11.32 -7.43
C SER A 60 -3.02 -10.27 -7.86
N LEU A 61 -3.88 -9.85 -6.92
CA LEU A 61 -4.94 -8.85 -7.17
C LEU A 61 -4.38 -7.54 -7.73
N LEU A 62 -3.31 -7.01 -7.12
CA LEU A 62 -2.65 -5.80 -7.58
C LEU A 62 -1.97 -5.99 -8.95
N THR A 63 -1.41 -7.16 -9.22
CA THR A 63 -0.81 -7.48 -10.52
C THR A 63 -1.87 -7.55 -11.62
N GLU A 64 -3.00 -8.20 -11.35
CA GLU A 64 -4.14 -8.30 -12.27
C GLU A 64 -4.77 -6.93 -12.54
N ALA A 65 -4.77 -6.03 -11.55
CA ALA A 65 -5.23 -4.65 -11.70
C ALA A 65 -4.22 -3.72 -12.39
N GLY A 66 -3.04 -4.21 -12.79
CA GLY A 66 -2.03 -3.44 -13.51
C GLY A 66 -1.07 -2.61 -12.63
N VAL A 67 -1.16 -2.73 -11.31
CA VAL A 67 -0.32 -2.02 -10.31
C VAL A 67 0.75 -2.92 -9.70
N GLY A 68 0.96 -4.12 -10.27
CA GLY A 68 1.97 -5.09 -9.83
C GLY A 68 3.42 -4.57 -9.81
N HIS A 69 3.72 -3.50 -10.54
CA HIS A 69 5.06 -2.92 -10.61
C HIS A 69 5.44 -2.06 -9.39
N ASP A 70 4.46 -1.58 -8.61
CA ASP A 70 4.68 -0.77 -7.40
C ASP A 70 4.76 -1.62 -6.12
N ILE A 71 4.56 -2.93 -6.24
CA ILE A 71 4.63 -3.87 -5.12
C ILE A 71 6.09 -4.00 -4.69
N THR A 72 6.34 -3.94 -3.38
CA THR A 72 7.68 -4.19 -2.84
C THR A 72 8.04 -5.65 -3.00
N ASP A 73 8.70 -5.98 -4.11
CA ASP A 73 9.33 -7.27 -4.34
C ASP A 73 10.55 -7.38 -3.41
N LYS A 74 10.34 -7.96 -2.23
CA LYS A 74 11.46 -8.49 -1.44
C LYS A 74 11.79 -9.91 -1.92
N GLU A 75 12.17 -10.07 -3.18
CA GLU A 75 12.88 -11.28 -3.68
C GLU A 75 14.08 -10.85 -4.55
N LYS A 76 14.92 -9.97 -4.00
CA LYS A 76 16.36 -9.97 -4.29
C LYS A 76 17.15 -9.96 -2.98
N SER A 77 17.44 -11.13 -2.42
CA SER A 77 18.81 -11.57 -2.13
C SER A 77 18.85 -12.96 -1.52
#